data_AF-A0A5J4XYH6-F1
#
_entry.id   AF-A0A5J4XYH6-F1
#
_cell.length_a   1.000
_cell.length_b   1.000
_cell.length_c   1.000
_cell.angle_alpha   90.00
_cell.angle_beta   90.00
_cell.angle_gamma   90.00
#
_symmetry.space_group_name_H-M   'P 1'
#
loop_
_entity.id
_entity.type
_entity.pdbx_description
1 polymer ?
#
loop_
_entity_poly.entity_id
_entity_poly.type
_entity_poly.pdbx_seq_one_letter_code
_entity_poly.pdbx_strand_id
1 'polypeptide(L)'
;LPHVQSTRQSPYRLCNAQRVHSQRQLISLKSFTSQQPPQSRCSQIKTQAGLHGDDWSTAPDSYLTLGLAHCFEKKDDGKLQDKFVIEPITANSLECMAAGAKTCFKHVTSLRFEEAMTKNRSILPDTFAEGLFCEDFDFRCGASARTWQRSHAQDNLLDIVPLGQNKSNFNYNLDEKRVLNFENVVDDSDNVKQDMSIDVYGRQKDDEADASQQASPNTSDIKVTEEAEDEMDALLSA
;
A
#
# COMPACT_ATOMS: atom_id res chain seq x y z
N LEU A 1 -29.17 45.92 43.04
CA LEU A 1 -30.18 46.77 42.38
C LEU A 1 -29.45 47.86 41.60
N PRO A 2 -29.73 48.12 40.30
CA PRO A 2 -30.25 47.26 39.21
C PRO A 2 -29.10 46.96 38.19
N HIS A 3 -29.04 45.89 37.39
CA HIS A 3 -29.98 45.24 36.47
C HIS A 3 -30.25 46.04 35.19
N VAL A 4 -29.56 45.70 34.10
CA VAL A 4 -30.04 45.91 32.72
C VAL A 4 -29.65 44.68 31.89
N GLN A 5 -30.59 43.73 31.83
CA GLN A 5 -30.65 42.71 30.78
C GLN A 5 -31.25 43.37 29.54
N SER A 6 -30.60 43.24 28.38
CA SER A 6 -31.20 43.60 27.09
C SER A 6 -31.66 42.34 26.38
N THR A 7 -32.90 41.96 26.66
CA THR A 7 -33.71 41.04 25.88
C THR A 7 -34.22 41.75 24.62
N ARG A 8 -34.01 41.15 23.45
CA ARG A 8 -34.90 41.35 22.30
C ARG A 8 -35.26 39.99 21.71
N GLN A 9 -36.49 39.58 22.01
CA GLN A 9 -37.21 38.51 21.36
C GLN A 9 -37.91 39.03 20.09
N SER A 10 -37.94 38.15 19.07
CA SER A 10 -39.01 37.93 18.07
C SER A 10 -39.33 39.05 17.06
N PRO A 11 -40.05 38.79 15.93
CA PRO A 11 -40.79 37.56 15.59
C PRO A 11 -40.73 37.03 14.13
N TYR A 12 -41.11 35.75 14.00
CA TYR A 12 -41.86 35.10 12.92
C TYR A 12 -41.82 35.67 11.49
N ARG A 13 -41.30 34.88 10.53
CA ARG A 13 -41.91 34.67 9.20
C ARG A 13 -41.70 33.21 8.79
N LEU A 14 -42.73 32.38 8.98
CA LEU A 14 -43.74 32.01 7.97
C LEU A 14 -43.22 30.96 6.99
N CYS A 15 -43.68 29.73 7.23
CA CYS A 15 -43.78 28.65 6.27
C CYS A 15 -44.37 29.14 4.95
N ASN A 16 -43.74 28.77 3.83
CA ASN A 16 -44.42 28.64 2.56
C ASN A 16 -44.28 27.20 2.08
N ALA A 17 -45.22 26.37 2.52
CA ALA A 17 -45.60 25.17 1.80
C ALA A 17 -46.36 25.63 0.56
N GLN A 18 -45.77 25.48 -0.62
CA GLN A 18 -46.48 25.63 -1.88
C GLN A 18 -46.27 24.41 -2.78
N ARG A 19 -47.37 23.65 -2.84
CA ARG A 19 -48.02 23.18 -4.07
C ARG A 19 -47.28 22.10 -4.88
N VAL A 20 -47.60 20.87 -4.51
CA VAL A 20 -47.80 19.74 -5.43
C VAL A 20 -48.43 20.20 -6.76
N HIS A 21 -47.71 20.00 -7.86
CA HIS A 21 -48.28 19.88 -9.20
C HIS A 21 -48.01 18.47 -9.71
N SER A 22 -49.05 17.66 -9.54
CA SER A 22 -49.21 16.35 -10.16
C SER A 22 -49.43 16.56 -11.66
N GLN A 23 -48.40 16.32 -12.47
CA GLN A 23 -48.59 16.02 -13.89
C GLN A 23 -48.66 14.50 -14.05
N ARG A 24 -49.88 13.99 -14.11
CA ARG A 24 -50.18 12.65 -14.63
C ARG A 24 -49.86 12.64 -16.13
N GLN A 25 -48.71 12.11 -16.52
CA GLN A 25 -48.49 11.68 -17.89
C GLN A 25 -49.16 10.32 -18.08
N LEU A 26 -50.09 10.28 -19.04
CA LEU A 26 -50.77 9.07 -19.49
C LEU A 26 -49.75 8.16 -20.20
N ILE A 27 -49.48 7.01 -19.60
CA ILE A 27 -48.69 5.93 -20.20
C ILE A 27 -49.53 5.32 -21.33
N SER A 28 -49.13 5.56 -22.58
CA SER A 28 -49.68 4.88 -23.75
C SER A 28 -49.05 3.49 -23.83
N LEU A 29 -49.83 2.46 -23.45
CA LEU A 29 -49.50 1.06 -23.71
C LEU A 29 -49.67 0.78 -25.20
N LYS A 30 -48.60 0.92 -25.97
CA LYS A 30 -48.50 0.30 -27.30
C LYS A 30 -47.68 -0.97 -27.19
N SER A 31 -48.31 -2.01 -27.72
CA SER A 31 -47.91 -3.41 -27.85
C SER A 31 -46.43 -3.65 -28.14
N PHE A 32 -45.91 -4.56 -27.35
CA PHE A 32 -44.60 -5.20 -27.38
C PHE A 32 -44.58 -6.27 -28.49
N THR A 33 -43.79 -6.09 -29.55
CA THR A 33 -43.20 -7.20 -30.35
C THR A 33 -42.14 -6.68 -31.31
N SER A 34 -40.89 -6.66 -30.85
CA SER A 34 -39.72 -6.83 -31.72
C SER A 34 -38.61 -7.40 -30.85
N GLN A 35 -38.48 -8.73 -30.87
CA GLN A 35 -37.33 -9.39 -30.26
C GLN A 35 -36.11 -9.07 -31.14
N GLN A 36 -35.31 -8.10 -30.72
CA GLN A 36 -33.92 -8.06 -31.17
C GLN A 36 -33.11 -9.06 -30.34
N PRO A 37 -32.25 -9.88 -30.98
CA PRO A 37 -31.39 -10.79 -30.23
C PRO A 37 -30.47 -10.00 -29.31
N PRO A 38 -30.12 -10.53 -28.13
CA PRO A 38 -29.22 -9.86 -27.21
C PRO A 38 -27.85 -9.73 -27.88
N GLN A 39 -27.51 -8.52 -28.35
CA GLN A 39 -26.14 -8.24 -28.75
C GLN A 39 -25.30 -8.28 -27.48
N SER A 40 -24.45 -9.31 -27.36
CA SER A 40 -23.45 -9.36 -26.31
C SER A 40 -22.58 -8.13 -26.47
N ARG A 41 -22.68 -7.20 -25.52
CA ARG A 41 -21.72 -6.11 -25.39
C ARG A 41 -20.42 -6.71 -24.85
N CYS A 42 -19.73 -7.45 -25.69
CA CYS A 42 -18.31 -7.70 -25.49
C CYS A 42 -17.64 -6.34 -25.67
N SER A 43 -17.45 -5.62 -24.56
CA SER A 43 -16.64 -4.41 -24.55
C SER A 43 -15.28 -4.83 -25.08
N GLN A 44 -14.87 -4.26 -26.21
CA GLN A 44 -13.54 -4.49 -26.74
C GLN A 44 -12.55 -3.94 -25.72
N ILE A 45 -11.93 -4.82 -24.94
CA ILE A 45 -10.80 -4.49 -24.09
C ILE A 45 -9.69 -4.09 -25.06
N LYS A 46 -9.51 -2.78 -25.25
CA LYS A 46 -8.36 -2.25 -25.97
C LYS A 46 -7.15 -2.48 -25.07
N THR A 47 -6.38 -3.52 -25.38
CA THR A 47 -5.06 -3.72 -24.79
C THR A 47 -4.16 -2.59 -25.29
N GLN A 48 -4.02 -1.52 -24.51
CA GLN A 48 -2.99 -0.53 -24.79
C GLN A 48 -1.63 -1.17 -24.50
N ALA A 49 -0.73 -1.10 -25.47
CA ALA A 49 0.62 -1.67 -25.40
C ALA A 49 1.61 -0.82 -24.57
N GLY A 50 1.13 0.16 -23.80
CA GLY A 50 1.97 0.91 -22.88
C GLY A 50 2.25 0.07 -21.62
N LEU A 51 3.40 0.29 -20.98
CA LEU A 51 3.60 -0.20 -19.61
C LEU A 51 2.47 0.42 -18.75
N HIS A 52 1.90 -0.38 -17.86
CA HIS A 52 0.78 0.07 -17.02
C HIS A 52 1.23 1.27 -16.16
N GLY A 53 0.80 2.47 -16.52
CA GLY A 53 1.10 3.70 -15.79
C GLY A 53 1.83 4.78 -16.58
N ASP A 54 2.28 4.57 -17.81
CA ASP A 54 3.05 5.62 -18.52
C ASP A 54 2.21 6.84 -18.95
N ASP A 55 0.90 6.66 -19.16
CA ASP A 55 -0.03 7.75 -19.48
C ASP A 55 -0.87 8.11 -18.24
N TRP A 56 -0.41 9.16 -17.54
CA TRP A 56 -1.15 9.74 -16.44
C TRP A 56 -2.24 10.62 -17.03
N SER A 57 -3.50 10.17 -17.02
CA SER A 57 -4.67 10.99 -17.37
C SER A 57 -4.95 12.12 -16.35
N THR A 58 -3.93 12.58 -15.65
CA THR A 58 -3.97 13.56 -14.57
C THR A 58 -3.80 14.95 -15.18
N ALA A 59 -4.74 15.85 -14.88
CA ALA A 59 -4.66 17.22 -15.37
C ALA A 59 -3.39 17.92 -14.81
N PRO A 60 -2.71 18.77 -15.59
CA PRO A 60 -1.44 19.40 -15.16
C PRO A 60 -1.58 20.29 -13.92
N ASP A 61 -2.77 20.86 -13.71
CA ASP A 61 -3.15 21.67 -12.56
C ASP A 61 -3.62 20.85 -11.35
N SER A 62 -3.59 19.51 -11.43
CA SER A 62 -3.99 18.64 -10.33
C SER A 62 -3.16 18.92 -9.07
N TYR A 63 -3.84 18.90 -7.93
CA TYR A 63 -3.20 19.03 -6.63
C TYR A 63 -2.29 17.83 -6.33
N LEU A 64 -1.07 18.12 -5.86
CA LEU A 64 -0.12 17.13 -5.39
C LEU A 64 0.57 17.63 -4.13
N THR A 65 0.90 16.71 -3.24
CA THR A 65 1.67 16.99 -2.03
C THR A 65 3.00 16.24 -2.07
N LEU A 66 4.09 16.94 -1.76
CA LEU A 66 5.43 16.38 -1.61
C LEU A 66 5.88 16.47 -0.15
N GLY A 67 6.55 15.42 0.31
CA GLY A 67 7.13 15.33 1.64
C GLY A 67 8.64 15.19 1.59
N LEU A 68 9.33 15.82 2.54
CA LEU A 68 10.74 15.56 2.81
C LEU A 68 10.86 14.48 3.89
N ALA A 69 11.08 13.24 3.46
CA ALA A 69 11.30 12.10 4.34
C ALA A 69 12.74 12.09 4.87
N HIS A 70 12.89 11.79 6.15
CA HIS A 70 14.18 11.43 6.75
C HIS A 70 14.34 9.91 6.73
N CYS A 71 15.19 9.44 5.84
CA CYS A 71 15.49 8.03 5.64
C CYS A 71 16.96 7.75 5.99
N PHE A 72 17.31 6.47 6.04
CA PHE A 72 18.67 6.02 6.32
C PHE A 72 19.16 5.10 5.19
N GLU A 73 20.47 5.10 4.95
CA GLU A 73 21.15 4.19 4.04
C GLU A 73 22.27 3.48 4.80
N LYS A 74 22.29 2.15 4.70
CA LYS A 74 23.34 1.33 5.32
C LYS A 74 24.55 1.27 4.40
N LYS A 75 25.68 1.81 4.85
CA LYS A 75 26.96 1.70 4.13
C LYS A 75 27.59 0.32 4.31
N ASP A 76 28.60 0.02 3.50
CA ASP A 76 29.39 -1.23 3.57
C ASP A 76 30.01 -1.44 4.97
N ASP A 77 30.34 -0.36 5.67
CA ASP A 77 30.85 -0.37 7.05
C ASP A 77 29.77 -0.73 8.11
N GLY A 78 28.54 -1.01 7.69
CA GLY A 78 27.40 -1.32 8.57
C GLY A 78 26.79 -0.12 9.30
N LYS A 79 27.36 1.09 9.13
CA LYS A 79 26.84 2.33 9.73
C LYS A 79 25.68 2.89 8.91
N LEU A 80 24.67 3.43 9.60
CA LEU A 80 23.55 4.14 8.99
C LEU A 80 23.94 5.59 8.73
N GLN A 81 23.71 6.07 7.50
CA GLN A 81 23.85 7.47 7.13
C GLN A 81 22.48 8.10 6.88
N ASP A 82 22.29 9.33 7.36
CA ASP A 82 21.09 10.12 7.13
C ASP A 82 20.95 10.49 5.64
N LYS A 83 19.75 10.33 5.10
CA LYS A 83 19.40 10.64 3.71
C LYS A 83 18.03 11.29 3.65
N PHE A 84 17.96 12.47 3.06
CA PHE A 84 16.70 13.19 2.87
C PHE A 84 16.13 12.91 1.48
N VAL A 85 14.89 12.40 1.46
CA VAL A 85 14.23 12.00 0.22
C VAL A 85 12.94 12.78 0.02
N ILE A 86 12.78 13.38 -1.17
CA ILE A 86 11.58 14.06 -1.61
C ILE A 86 10.66 13.00 -2.22
N GLU A 87 9.53 12.74 -1.56
CA GLU A 87 8.55 11.74 -1.99
C GLU A 87 7.17 12.37 -2.17
N PRO A 88 6.39 11.95 -3.17
CA PRO A 88 4.98 12.32 -3.24
C PRO A 88 4.18 11.62 -2.13
N ILE A 89 3.31 12.38 -1.46
CA ILE A 89 2.42 11.90 -0.40
C ILE A 89 1.02 11.69 -0.96
N THR A 90 0.45 10.51 -0.71
CA THR A 90 -0.93 10.18 -1.10
C THR A 90 -1.95 10.83 -0.16
N ALA A 91 -3.18 11.02 -0.63
CA ALA A 91 -4.27 11.59 0.17
C ALA A 91 -4.45 10.89 1.53
N ASN A 92 -4.51 9.54 1.53
CA ASN A 92 -4.69 8.75 2.75
C ASN A 92 -3.49 8.90 3.70
N SER A 93 -2.27 8.93 3.16
CA SER A 93 -1.07 9.15 3.99
C SER A 93 -1.11 10.51 4.69
N LEU A 94 -1.51 11.57 3.98
CA LEU A 94 -1.61 12.91 4.57
C LEU A 94 -2.69 12.96 5.65
N GLU A 95 -3.83 12.32 5.42
CA GLU A 95 -4.91 12.19 6.40
C GLU A 95 -4.44 11.49 7.68
N CYS A 96 -3.76 10.34 7.56
CA CYS A 96 -3.20 9.64 8.72
C CYS A 96 -2.18 10.49 9.48
N MET A 97 -1.30 11.21 8.76
CA MET A 97 -0.34 12.13 9.36
C MET A 97 -1.04 13.27 10.11
N ALA A 98 -2.13 13.82 9.55
CA ALA A 98 -2.93 14.87 10.18
C ALA A 98 -3.68 14.37 11.43
N ALA A 99 -4.08 13.10 11.45
CA ALA A 99 -4.64 12.43 12.62
C ALA A 99 -3.60 12.15 13.73
N GLY A 100 -2.31 12.45 13.51
CA GLY A 100 -1.25 12.31 14.50
C GLY A 100 -0.44 11.01 14.42
N ALA A 101 -0.58 10.24 13.33
CA ALA A 101 0.26 9.07 13.11
C ALA A 101 1.75 9.46 13.07
N LYS A 102 2.61 8.60 13.66
CA LYS A 102 4.06 8.77 13.60
C LYS A 102 4.53 8.81 12.15
N THR A 103 5.43 9.72 11.83
CA THR A 103 5.90 9.92 10.46
C THR A 103 7.40 10.20 10.40
N CYS A 104 8.02 9.82 9.29
CA CYS A 104 9.41 10.17 8.96
C CYS A 104 9.51 11.49 8.16
N PHE A 105 8.38 12.12 7.81
CA PHE A 105 8.36 13.38 7.06
C PHE A 105 8.63 14.57 7.98
N LYS A 106 9.67 15.36 7.67
CA LYS A 106 10.00 16.61 8.38
C LYS A 106 9.17 17.79 7.89
N HIS A 107 9.02 17.89 6.57
CA HIS A 107 8.32 18.99 5.91
C HIS A 107 7.42 18.42 4.83
N VAL A 108 6.29 19.08 4.61
CA VAL A 108 5.32 18.73 3.58
C VAL A 108 4.89 20.01 2.88
N THR A 109 4.94 20.01 1.55
CA THR A 109 4.54 21.14 0.72
C THR A 109 3.58 20.67 -0.35
N SER A 110 2.61 21.51 -0.70
CA SER A 110 1.66 21.21 -1.77
C SER A 110 1.90 22.08 -2.99
N LEU A 111 1.82 21.48 -4.17
CA LEU A 111 2.22 22.05 -5.46
C LEU A 111 1.25 21.57 -6.54
N ARG A 112 1.36 22.14 -7.74
CA ARG A 112 0.69 21.57 -8.91
C ARG A 112 1.47 20.38 -9.45
N PHE A 113 0.75 19.43 -10.03
CA PHE A 113 1.35 18.23 -10.62
C PHE A 113 2.45 18.55 -11.64
N GLU A 114 2.20 19.49 -12.55
CA GLU A 114 3.18 19.92 -13.57
C GLU A 114 4.46 20.52 -12.96
N GLU A 115 4.32 21.30 -11.88
CA GLU A 115 5.45 21.91 -11.17
C GLU A 115 6.34 20.82 -10.54
N ALA A 116 5.72 19.80 -9.93
CA ALA A 116 6.43 18.67 -9.36
C ALA A 116 7.14 17.83 -10.45
N MET A 117 6.48 17.57 -11.59
CA MET A 117 7.05 16.83 -12.73
C MET A 117 8.33 17.47 -13.28
N THR A 118 8.47 18.80 -13.13
CA THR A 118 9.67 19.52 -13.59
C THR A 118 10.93 19.16 -12.78
N LYS A 119 10.78 18.55 -11.59
CA LYS A 119 11.88 18.20 -10.66
C LYS A 119 12.83 19.37 -10.35
N ASN A 120 12.32 20.60 -10.43
CA ASN A 120 13.13 21.78 -10.19
C ASN A 120 13.09 22.14 -8.69
N ARG A 121 14.21 21.96 -8.00
CA ARG A 121 14.36 22.30 -6.58
C ARG A 121 14.12 23.77 -6.28
N SER A 122 14.31 24.67 -7.26
CA SER A 122 14.12 26.11 -7.07
C SER A 122 12.66 26.51 -6.87
N ILE A 123 11.71 25.64 -7.26
CA ILE A 123 10.26 25.85 -7.04
C ILE A 123 9.88 25.42 -5.62
N LEU A 124 10.65 24.52 -5.02
CA LEU A 124 10.41 24.02 -3.68
C LEU A 124 10.91 25.02 -2.62
N PRO A 125 10.32 25.02 -1.43
CA PRO A 125 10.84 25.80 -0.30
C PRO A 125 12.28 25.39 0.03
N ASP A 126 13.07 26.34 0.57
CA ASP A 126 14.49 26.12 0.94
C ASP A 126 14.71 24.90 1.86
N THR A 127 13.70 24.51 2.64
CA THR A 127 13.74 23.32 3.49
C THR A 127 13.96 22.02 2.70
N PHE A 128 13.65 22.00 1.40
CA PHE A 128 13.83 20.84 0.52
C PHE A 128 15.18 20.84 -0.22
N ALA A 129 16.05 21.83 0.02
CA ALA A 129 17.33 21.97 -0.71
C ALA A 129 18.25 20.75 -0.54
N GLU A 130 18.24 20.13 0.64
CA GLU A 130 19.05 18.93 0.96
C GLU A 130 18.45 17.63 0.39
N GLY A 131 17.22 17.68 -0.14
CA GLY A 131 16.46 16.50 -0.57
C GLY A 131 16.88 15.96 -1.93
N LEU A 132 16.96 14.63 -2.02
CA LEU A 132 17.05 13.88 -3.27
C LEU A 132 15.67 13.41 -3.69
N PHE A 133 15.32 13.52 -4.97
CA PHE A 133 14.08 12.93 -5.47
C PHE A 133 14.13 11.40 -5.33
N CYS A 134 12.99 10.81 -4.97
CA CYS A 134 12.90 9.36 -4.80
C CYS A 134 13.04 8.59 -6.11
N GLU A 135 13.27 7.29 -6.01
CA GLU A 135 13.20 6.38 -7.14
C GLU A 135 11.80 6.38 -7.76
N ASP A 136 11.75 6.24 -9.09
CA ASP A 136 10.53 6.30 -9.89
C ASP A 136 9.64 7.50 -9.57
N PHE A 137 10.25 8.67 -9.31
CA PHE A 137 9.54 9.87 -8.87
C PHE A 137 8.36 10.24 -9.77
N ASP A 138 8.53 10.19 -11.09
CA ASP A 138 7.48 10.56 -12.04
C ASP A 138 6.29 9.62 -11.92
N PHE A 139 6.58 8.31 -11.83
CA PHE A 139 5.55 7.30 -11.68
C PHE A 139 4.81 7.44 -10.35
N ARG A 140 5.56 7.61 -9.26
CA ARG A 140 4.99 7.78 -7.92
C ARG A 140 4.18 9.07 -7.81
N CYS A 141 4.60 10.14 -8.48
CA CYS A 141 3.84 11.39 -8.51
C CYS A 141 2.54 11.23 -9.29
N GLY A 142 2.56 10.59 -10.46
CA GLY A 142 1.35 10.29 -11.23
C GLY A 142 0.39 9.39 -10.47
N ALA A 143 0.91 8.36 -9.80
CA ALA A 143 0.12 7.49 -8.94
C ALA A 143 -0.49 8.24 -7.75
N SER A 144 0.30 9.09 -7.08
CA SER A 144 -0.15 9.88 -5.94
C SER A 144 -1.19 10.94 -6.34
N ALA A 145 -0.99 11.64 -7.45
CA ALA A 145 -1.92 12.66 -7.95
C ALA A 145 -3.32 12.09 -8.21
N ARG A 146 -3.43 10.85 -8.69
CA ARG A 146 -4.73 10.16 -8.85
C ARG A 146 -5.46 9.96 -7.52
N THR A 147 -4.74 9.79 -6.41
CA THR A 147 -5.38 9.65 -5.09
C THR A 147 -6.07 10.93 -4.64
N TRP A 148 -5.54 12.08 -5.07
CA TRP A 148 -6.09 13.40 -4.78
C TRP A 148 -7.35 13.72 -5.59
N GLN A 149 -7.58 13.08 -6.74
CA GLN A 149 -8.78 13.31 -7.56
C GLN A 149 -10.07 12.72 -6.95
N ARG A 150 -9.97 11.95 -5.87
CA ARG A 150 -11.15 11.39 -5.18
C ARG A 150 -11.93 12.53 -4.50
N SER A 151 -13.27 12.47 -4.56
CA SER A 151 -14.15 13.47 -3.94
C SER A 151 -13.81 13.74 -2.48
N HIS A 152 -13.62 12.67 -1.69
CA HIS A 152 -13.25 12.79 -0.28
C HIS A 152 -11.98 13.62 -0.05
N ALA A 153 -10.96 13.45 -0.90
CA ALA A 153 -9.71 14.18 -0.78
C ALA A 153 -9.87 15.66 -1.14
N GLN A 154 -10.63 15.95 -2.20
CA GLN A 154 -10.95 17.31 -2.63
C GLN A 154 -11.75 18.08 -1.58
N ASP A 155 -12.71 17.42 -0.93
CA ASP A 155 -13.64 18.08 0.00
C ASP A 155 -13.04 18.27 1.41
N ASN A 156 -12.16 17.37 1.88
CA ASN A 156 -11.76 17.32 3.29
C ASN A 156 -10.26 17.52 3.56
N LEU A 157 -9.39 17.25 2.57
CA LEU A 157 -7.95 17.13 2.83
C LEU A 157 -7.11 18.31 2.29
N LEU A 158 -7.64 19.09 1.35
CA LEU A 158 -6.93 20.22 0.74
C LEU A 158 -6.52 21.31 1.74
N ASP A 159 -7.29 21.47 2.82
CA ASP A 159 -7.03 22.46 3.87
C ASP A 159 -5.87 22.05 4.81
N ILE A 160 -5.48 20.77 4.82
CA ILE A 160 -4.40 20.28 5.69
C ILE A 160 -3.07 20.94 5.29
N VAL A 161 -2.81 21.01 3.98
CA VAL A 161 -1.65 21.69 3.38
C VAL A 161 -2.12 22.42 2.11
N PRO A 162 -2.47 23.72 2.19
CA PRO A 162 -2.91 24.46 1.01
C PRO A 162 -1.82 24.55 -0.08
N LEU A 163 -2.22 24.78 -1.32
CA LEU A 163 -1.28 24.96 -2.44
C LEU A 163 -0.26 26.08 -2.15
N GLY A 164 1.02 25.79 -2.40
CA GLY A 164 2.14 26.70 -2.16
C GLY A 164 2.54 26.87 -0.70
N GLN A 165 1.87 26.20 0.24
CA GLN A 165 2.21 26.25 1.67
C GLN A 165 3.09 25.08 2.08
N ASN A 166 3.97 25.34 3.05
CA ASN A 166 4.82 24.34 3.69
C ASN A 166 4.37 24.14 5.14
N LYS A 167 4.27 22.88 5.56
CA LYS A 167 3.87 22.46 6.90
C LYS A 167 4.87 21.47 7.48
N SER A 168 5.32 21.75 8.69
CA SER A 168 6.28 20.92 9.46
C SER A 168 5.70 20.32 10.74
N ASN A 169 4.45 20.63 11.09
CA ASN A 169 3.86 20.31 12.40
C ASN A 169 3.22 18.91 12.44
N PHE A 170 3.88 17.91 11.87
CA PHE A 170 3.44 16.51 11.95
C PHE A 170 4.17 15.77 13.08
N ASN A 171 3.65 14.61 13.49
CA ASN A 171 4.24 13.78 14.55
C ASN A 171 5.51 13.07 14.06
N TYR A 172 6.57 13.86 13.86
CA TYR A 172 7.85 13.39 13.35
C TYR A 172 8.59 12.55 14.39
N ASN A 173 8.98 11.33 14.01
CA ASN A 173 9.57 10.35 14.90
C ASN A 173 10.63 9.50 14.18
N LEU A 174 11.70 9.13 14.91
CA LEU A 174 12.83 8.33 14.40
C LEU A 174 13.05 7.04 15.20
N ASP A 175 12.08 6.62 16.01
CA ASP A 175 12.13 5.35 16.76
C ASP A 175 12.21 4.18 15.77
N GLU A 176 11.36 4.23 14.73
CA GLU A 176 11.33 3.27 13.62
C GLU A 176 12.08 3.86 12.42
N LYS A 177 13.34 3.45 12.27
CA LYS A 177 14.20 3.95 11.20
C LYS A 177 13.83 3.32 9.85
N ARG A 178 13.45 4.17 8.89
CA ARG A 178 13.23 3.75 7.50
C ARG A 178 14.55 3.66 6.76
N VAL A 179 15.03 2.44 6.53
CA VAL A 179 16.28 2.17 5.78
C VAL A 179 15.94 1.85 4.32
N LEU A 180 16.53 2.56 3.35
CA LEU A 180 16.18 2.43 1.93
C LEU A 180 16.72 1.14 1.29
N ASN A 181 17.94 0.73 1.66
CA ASN A 181 18.61 -0.44 1.09
C ASN A 181 18.45 -1.69 1.98
N PHE A 182 17.31 -1.80 2.66
CA PHE A 182 17.03 -2.97 3.49
C PHE A 182 16.55 -4.13 2.61
N GLU A 183 17.34 -5.19 2.55
CA GLU A 183 16.97 -6.45 1.93
C GLU A 183 16.46 -7.41 3.01
N ASN A 184 15.20 -7.84 2.90
CA ASN A 184 14.63 -8.84 3.79
C ASN A 184 14.87 -10.23 3.18
N VAL A 185 15.87 -10.94 3.69
CA VAL A 185 16.13 -12.33 3.32
C VAL A 185 15.27 -13.22 4.21
N VAL A 186 14.29 -13.90 3.60
CA VAL A 186 13.40 -14.84 4.29
C VAL A 186 14.00 -16.24 4.18
N ASP A 187 14.34 -16.82 5.31
CA ASP A 187 14.87 -18.18 5.41
C ASP A 187 13.76 -19.19 5.72
N ASP A 188 13.98 -20.47 5.41
CA ASP A 188 13.03 -21.55 5.72
C ASP A 188 12.71 -21.67 7.22
N SER A 189 13.60 -21.15 8.08
CA SER A 189 13.37 -21.06 9.53
C SER A 189 12.32 -20.02 9.94
N ASP A 190 12.01 -19.04 9.08
CA ASP A 190 10.93 -18.06 9.28
C ASP A 190 9.55 -18.63 8.86
N ASN A 191 9.53 -19.82 8.27
CA ASN A 191 8.30 -20.49 7.85
C ASN A 191 7.52 -21.03 9.06
N VAL A 192 6.62 -20.21 9.60
CA VAL A 192 5.62 -20.66 10.58
C VAL A 192 4.68 -21.65 9.90
N LYS A 193 4.80 -22.94 10.26
CA LYS A 193 3.90 -23.99 9.75
C LYS A 193 2.47 -23.67 10.16
N GLN A 194 1.56 -23.76 9.19
CA GLN A 194 0.13 -23.62 9.44
C GLN A 194 -0.34 -24.70 10.42
N ASP A 195 -1.34 -24.34 11.24
CA ASP A 195 -1.87 -25.17 12.32
C ASP A 195 -2.08 -26.63 11.90
N MET A 196 -1.45 -27.58 12.59
CA MET A 196 -1.52 -29.01 12.23
C MET A 196 -2.92 -29.63 12.41
N SER A 197 -3.88 -28.85 12.91
CA SER A 197 -5.27 -29.27 13.11
C SER A 197 -6.13 -29.12 11.86
N ILE A 198 -5.68 -28.40 10.83
CA ILE A 198 -6.40 -28.21 9.56
C ILE A 198 -5.75 -28.97 8.40
N ASP A 199 -5.31 -30.20 8.65
CA ASP A 199 -5.06 -31.11 7.53
C ASP A 199 -6.39 -31.67 7.01
N VAL A 200 -6.98 -30.96 6.05
CA VAL A 200 -8.20 -31.37 5.32
C VAL A 200 -7.98 -32.64 4.51
N TYR A 201 -6.73 -33.04 4.29
CA TYR A 201 -6.36 -34.24 3.54
C TYR A 201 -5.54 -35.22 4.37
N GLY A 202 -5.88 -35.38 5.65
CA GLY A 202 -5.55 -36.57 6.45
C GLY A 202 -4.20 -37.23 6.17
N ARG A 203 -3.11 -36.46 6.08
CA ARG A 203 -1.77 -37.03 6.15
C ARG A 203 -1.64 -37.56 7.55
N GLN A 204 -1.61 -38.89 7.64
CA GLN A 204 -1.21 -39.53 8.87
C GLN A 204 0.17 -38.96 9.23
N LYS A 205 0.34 -38.63 10.51
CA LYS A 205 1.67 -38.35 11.06
C LYS A 205 2.50 -39.59 10.77
N ASP A 206 3.32 -39.55 9.74
CA ASP A 206 4.49 -40.41 9.69
C ASP A 206 5.37 -39.89 10.82
N ASP A 207 5.35 -40.66 11.91
CA ASP A 207 6.12 -40.38 13.11
C ASP A 207 7.58 -40.11 12.73
N GLU A 208 8.10 -38.95 13.13
CA GLU A 208 9.52 -38.65 13.13
C GLU A 208 10.25 -39.62 14.06
N ALA A 209 10.59 -40.78 13.51
CA ALA A 209 11.55 -41.72 14.05
C ALA A 209 12.38 -42.30 12.89
N ASP A 210 12.89 -41.46 11.99
CA ASP A 210 14.05 -41.80 11.14
C ASP A 210 14.52 -40.56 10.35
N ALA A 211 15.34 -39.71 10.99
CA ALA A 211 16.25 -38.80 10.27
C ALA A 211 17.43 -38.30 11.13
N SER A 212 17.54 -38.69 12.40
CA SER A 212 18.81 -38.63 13.12
C SER A 212 19.65 -39.87 12.81
N GLN A 213 20.04 -40.04 11.55
CA GLN A 213 21.19 -40.85 11.11
C GLN A 213 21.28 -40.80 9.58
N GLN A 214 22.18 -39.96 9.08
CA GLN A 214 23.16 -40.32 8.03
C GLN A 214 24.02 -39.09 7.73
N ALA A 215 24.92 -38.80 8.67
CA ALA A 215 26.25 -38.36 8.27
C ALA A 215 26.91 -39.58 7.62
N SER A 216 27.22 -39.49 6.33
CA SER A 216 27.99 -40.51 5.62
C SER A 216 29.43 -40.51 6.14
N PRO A 217 30.02 -41.68 6.45
CA PRO A 217 31.41 -41.93 6.16
C PRO A 217 31.49 -42.87 4.96
N ASN A 218 32.21 -42.42 3.94
CA ASN A 218 32.83 -43.28 2.95
C ASN A 218 33.59 -44.42 3.66
N THR A 219 33.43 -45.66 3.21
CA THR A 219 34.55 -46.62 3.08
C THR A 219 34.13 -47.73 2.11
N SER A 220 34.78 -47.74 0.95
CA SER A 220 34.93 -48.92 0.09
C SER A 220 35.77 -49.98 0.81
N ASP A 221 35.50 -51.25 0.47
CA ASP A 221 36.22 -52.46 0.87
C ASP A 221 35.87 -53.01 2.27
N ILE A 222 35.40 -54.26 2.32
CA ILE A 222 36.05 -55.36 3.06
C ILE A 222 35.46 -56.72 2.63
N LYS A 223 36.41 -57.54 2.17
CA LYS A 223 36.47 -59.01 2.04
C LYS A 223 35.51 -59.83 2.91
N VAL A 224 34.87 -60.78 2.24
CA VAL A 224 34.34 -62.04 2.77
C VAL A 224 35.48 -62.83 3.44
N THR A 225 35.27 -63.29 4.67
CA THR A 225 36.00 -64.40 5.27
C THR A 225 35.00 -65.49 5.64
N GLU A 226 35.11 -66.58 4.89
CA GLU A 226 34.57 -67.92 5.12
C GLU A 226 35.02 -68.39 6.51
N GLU A 227 34.10 -68.55 7.47
CA GLU A 227 34.35 -69.30 8.72
C GLU A 227 33.06 -69.52 9.55
N ALA A 228 31.92 -68.91 9.17
CA ALA A 228 30.64 -69.09 9.88
C ALA A 228 29.65 -70.06 9.20
N GLU A 229 29.98 -70.63 8.04
CA GLU A 229 29.08 -71.55 7.31
C GLU A 229 29.23 -73.02 7.77
N ASP A 230 30.38 -73.42 8.31
CA ASP A 230 30.63 -74.82 8.70
C ASP A 230 29.99 -75.23 10.05
N GLU A 231 29.63 -74.28 10.93
CA GLU A 231 28.94 -74.59 12.19
C GLU A 231 27.42 -74.71 12.06
N MET A 232 26.82 -74.17 11.00
CA MET A 232 25.37 -74.21 10.78
C MET A 232 24.88 -75.50 10.10
N ASP A 233 25.74 -76.17 9.32
CA ASP A 233 25.40 -77.41 8.60
C ASP A 233 25.56 -78.68 9.45
N ALA A 234 26.36 -78.61 10.53
CA ALA A 234 26.49 -79.69 11.52
C ALA A 234 25.25 -79.83 12.45
N LEU A 235 24.43 -78.78 12.57
CA LEU A 235 23.27 -78.74 13.46
C LEU A 235 21.95 -79.18 12.80
N LEU A 236 21.95 -79.35 11.47
CA LEU A 236 20.80 -79.80 10.67
C LEU A 236 20.89 -81.28 10.22
N SER A 237 21.97 -81.99 10.58
CA SER A 237 22.22 -83.37 10.15
C SER A 237 22.19 -84.42 11.28
N ALA A 238 21.65 -84.09 12.47
CA ALA A 238 21.47 -85.02 13.60
C ALA A 238 19.99 -85.40 13.81
#